data_AF-A0A7V2FZS2-F1
#
_entry.id   AF-A0A7V2FZS2-F1
#
_cell.length_a   1.000
_cell.length_b   1.000
_cell.length_c   1.000
_cell.angle_alpha   90.00
_cell.angle_beta   90.00
_cell.angle_gamma   90.00
#
_symmetry.space_group_name_H-M   'P 1'
#
loop_
_entity.id
_entity.type
_entity.pdbx_description
1 polymer ?
#
loop_
_entity_poly.entity_id
_entity_poly.type
_entity_poly.pdbx_seq_one_letter_code
_entity_poly.pdbx_strand_id
1 'polypeptide(L)'
;MSRRVFGGACLMSGHAKLRLILTLGFLLPAIPAAAQHPEQRILVEVPFQEHQAQALLELDLDLWEMERPRNATEVVTATVRVSEAELAELRRLGFQPRIIDQDIYATWEVLRAQWGLPEAGPEAPEEE
;
A
#
# COMPACT_ATOMS: atom_id res chain seq x y z
N MET A 1 -11.75 18.15 -22.00
CA MET A 1 -10.92 19.29 -21.54
C MET A 1 -9.70 18.72 -20.85
N SER A 2 -8.51 19.02 -21.38
CA SER A 2 -7.22 18.45 -20.97
C SER A 2 -6.68 19.06 -19.68
N ARG A 3 -6.13 18.22 -18.80
CA ARG A 3 -5.04 18.63 -17.90
C ARG A 3 -3.95 17.56 -17.88
N ARG A 4 -2.78 17.93 -18.41
CA ARG A 4 -1.49 17.28 -18.16
C ARG A 4 -0.68 18.23 -17.29
N VAL A 5 0.06 17.73 -16.30
CA VAL A 5 1.34 18.31 -15.82
C VAL A 5 2.27 17.17 -15.40
N PHE A 6 3.55 17.34 -15.76
CA PHE A 6 4.73 16.47 -15.62
C PHE A 6 5.52 16.76 -14.32
N GLY A 7 6.42 15.82 -13.97
CA GLY A 7 7.63 16.04 -13.14
C GLY A 7 7.68 15.09 -11.95
N GLY A 8 8.68 14.24 -11.73
CA GLY A 8 10.07 14.25 -12.13
C GLY A 8 10.94 14.25 -10.88
N ALA A 9 11.42 13.07 -10.43
CA ALA A 9 12.55 12.96 -9.50
C ALA A 9 13.27 11.62 -9.72
N CYS A 10 14.35 11.65 -10.51
CA CYS A 10 15.30 10.56 -10.65
C CYS A 10 16.43 10.79 -9.65
N LEU A 11 16.54 9.95 -8.61
CA LEU A 11 17.67 9.94 -7.70
C LEU A 11 18.55 8.72 -8.01
N MET A 12 19.55 8.92 -8.87
CA MET A 12 20.71 8.04 -8.93
C MET A 12 21.69 8.45 -7.83
N SER A 13 22.30 7.46 -7.17
CA SER A 13 23.63 7.48 -6.51
C SER A 13 23.62 6.95 -5.06
N GLY A 14 23.96 5.66 -4.91
CA GLY A 14 24.97 5.19 -3.93
C GLY A 14 24.76 5.37 -2.42
N HIS A 15 23.63 5.89 -1.93
CA HIS A 15 23.32 6.11 -0.51
C HIS A 15 22.00 5.44 -0.06
N ALA A 16 21.56 4.40 -0.76
CA ALA A 16 20.20 3.86 -0.65
C ALA A 16 19.84 3.24 0.71
N LYS A 17 20.80 2.73 1.50
CA LYS A 17 20.50 2.06 2.77
C LYS A 17 20.21 3.00 3.95
N LEU A 18 20.84 4.17 3.99
CA LEU A 18 20.70 5.09 5.15
C LEU A 18 19.53 6.08 4.98
N ARG A 19 19.10 6.34 3.74
CA ARG A 19 18.01 7.27 3.44
C ARG A 19 16.63 6.62 3.54
N LEU A 20 16.56 5.29 3.45
CA LEU A 20 15.31 4.52 3.55
C LEU A 20 14.66 4.64 4.94
N ILE A 21 15.48 4.70 6.00
CA ILE A 21 15.01 4.82 7.39
C ILE A 21 14.38 6.20 7.65
N LEU A 22 14.89 7.26 7.01
CA LEU A 22 14.37 8.63 7.19
C LEU A 22 13.12 8.91 6.35
N THR A 23 12.92 8.23 5.21
CA THR A 23 11.65 8.31 4.47
C THR A 23 10.50 7.59 5.17
N LEU A 24 10.79 6.56 5.99
CA LEU A 24 9.77 5.87 6.79
C LEU A 24 9.22 6.74 7.93
N GLY A 25 10.05 7.62 8.53
CA GLY A 25 9.56 8.57 9.54
C GLY A 25 8.77 9.77 8.98
N PHE A 26 8.87 10.04 7.67
CA PHE A 26 8.28 11.24 7.07
C PHE A 26 6.95 11.00 6.34
N LEU A 27 6.55 9.75 6.13
CA LEU A 27 5.21 9.39 5.63
C LEU A 27 4.17 9.25 6.75
N LEU A 28 4.53 9.62 7.99
CA LEU A 28 3.68 9.50 9.17
C LEU A 28 2.71 10.65 9.48
N PRO A 29 2.52 11.72 8.68
CA PRO A 29 1.42 12.66 8.93
C PRO A 29 0.38 12.62 7.80
N ALA A 30 -0.25 11.47 7.57
CA ALA A 30 -1.56 11.36 6.89
C ALA A 30 -2.15 9.95 6.95
N ILE A 31 -1.93 9.19 8.03
CA ILE A 31 -2.87 8.11 8.35
C ILE A 31 -3.99 8.82 9.12
N PRO A 32 -5.12 9.22 8.49
CA PRO A 32 -6.29 9.57 9.29
C PRO A 32 -6.52 8.39 10.21
N ALA A 33 -6.65 8.68 11.51
CA ALA A 33 -6.78 7.72 12.60
C ALA A 33 -7.48 6.45 12.11
N ALA A 34 -6.69 5.39 11.90
CA ALA A 34 -7.17 4.07 11.53
C ALA A 34 -7.76 3.40 12.78
N ALA A 35 -8.79 4.03 13.34
CA ALA A 35 -9.74 3.39 14.23
C ALA A 35 -10.96 3.04 13.37
N GLN A 36 -11.47 1.82 13.53
CA GLN A 36 -12.59 1.19 12.80
C GLN A 36 -12.26 0.38 11.54
N HIS A 37 -11.27 -0.52 11.58
CA HIS A 37 -11.25 -1.67 10.67
C HIS A 37 -10.99 -2.98 11.45
N PRO A 38 -12.04 -3.67 11.96
CA PRO A 38 -11.91 -4.96 12.63
C PRO A 38 -11.54 -6.11 11.67
N GLU A 39 -11.46 -5.84 10.38
CA GLU A 39 -11.11 -6.83 9.37
C GLU A 39 -9.59 -6.87 9.18
N GLN A 40 -9.02 -8.05 9.37
CA GLN A 40 -7.61 -8.34 9.08
C GLN A 40 -7.28 -7.89 7.65
N ARG A 41 -6.40 -6.89 7.53
CA ARG A 41 -5.91 -6.38 6.24
C ARG A 41 -4.58 -7.04 5.91
N ILE A 42 -4.53 -7.62 4.72
CA ILE A 42 -3.40 -8.34 4.12
C ILE A 42 -2.74 -7.39 3.11
N LEU A 43 -1.42 -7.29 3.14
CA LEU A 43 -0.65 -6.57 2.12
C LEU A 43 -0.27 -7.55 1.01
N VAL A 44 -0.65 -7.25 -0.22
CA VAL A 44 -0.37 -8.13 -1.36
C VAL A 44 0.20 -7.35 -2.54
N GLU A 45 1.13 -7.98 -3.26
CA GLU A 45 1.57 -7.56 -4.59
C GLU A 45 0.71 -8.27 -5.63
N VAL A 46 0.06 -7.50 -6.49
CA VAL A 46 -0.73 -7.99 -7.60
C VAL A 46 0.05 -7.70 -8.88
N PRO A 47 0.71 -8.70 -9.50
CA PRO A 47 1.23 -8.57 -10.84
C PRO A 47 0.08 -8.61 -11.85
N PHE A 48 0.03 -7.64 -12.76
CA PHE A 48 -0.98 -7.57 -13.82
C PHE A 48 -0.41 -7.00 -15.11
N GLN A 49 -1.06 -7.33 -16.23
CA GLN A 49 -0.78 -6.74 -17.54
C GLN A 49 -1.73 -5.59 -17.83
N GLU A 50 -1.39 -4.72 -18.77
CA GLU A 50 -2.19 -3.52 -19.10
C GLU A 50 -3.65 -3.84 -19.44
N HIS A 51 -3.92 -4.96 -20.14
CA HIS A 51 -5.28 -5.39 -20.46
C HIS A 51 -6.12 -5.84 -19.23
N GLN A 52 -5.46 -6.14 -18.10
CA GLN A 52 -6.10 -6.52 -16.83
C GLN A 52 -6.23 -5.33 -15.88
N ALA A 53 -5.62 -4.18 -16.20
CA ALA A 53 -5.63 -2.99 -15.35
C ALA A 53 -7.06 -2.50 -15.05
N GLN A 54 -7.96 -2.57 -16.04
CA GLN A 54 -9.35 -2.18 -15.87
C GLN A 54 -10.09 -3.04 -14.83
N ALA A 55 -9.89 -4.37 -14.87
CA ALA A 55 -10.50 -5.28 -13.90
C ALA A 55 -9.99 -5.03 -12.47
N LEU A 56 -8.72 -4.66 -12.32
CA LEU A 56 -8.16 -4.31 -11.02
C LEU A 56 -8.74 -2.99 -10.46
N LEU A 57 -8.97 -2.01 -11.34
CA LEU A 57 -9.56 -0.72 -10.97
C LEU A 57 -11.04 -0.84 -10.58
N GLU A 58 -11.77 -1.81 -11.14
CA GLU A 58 -13.19 -2.06 -10.82
C GLU A 58 -13.41 -2.63 -9.42
N LEU A 59 -12.38 -3.21 -8.81
CA LEU A 59 -12.43 -3.76 -7.45
C LEU A 59 -12.33 -2.71 -6.34
N ASP A 60 -12.08 -1.44 -6.68
CA ASP A 60 -11.96 -0.32 -5.73
C ASP A 60 -11.01 -0.61 -4.55
N LEU A 61 -9.89 -1.28 -4.85
CA LEU A 61 -8.92 -1.69 -3.84
C LEU A 61 -8.11 -0.51 -3.30
N ASP A 62 -7.75 -0.60 -2.02
CA ASP A 62 -6.88 0.36 -1.34
C ASP A 62 -5.43 0.22 -1.83
N LEU A 63 -5.13 0.96 -2.90
CA LEU A 63 -3.83 0.99 -3.56
C LEU A 63 -2.80 1.74 -2.72
N TRP A 64 -1.76 1.02 -2.30
CA TRP A 64 -0.64 1.58 -1.57
C TRP A 64 0.45 2.11 -2.50
N GLU A 65 0.88 1.27 -3.45
CA GLU A 65 1.97 1.59 -4.38
C GLU A 65 1.74 0.90 -5.73
N MET A 66 2.22 1.51 -6.81
CA MET A 66 2.21 0.89 -8.13
C MET A 66 3.56 1.07 -8.80
N GLU A 67 4.24 -0.03 -9.05
CA GLU A 67 5.51 -0.05 -9.76
C GLU A 67 5.24 -0.29 -11.25
N ARG A 68 5.47 0.75 -12.05
CA ARG A 68 5.45 0.63 -13.51
C ARG A 68 6.83 0.26 -14.02
N PRO A 69 6.97 -0.83 -14.78
CA PRO A 69 8.24 -1.18 -15.36
C PRO A 69 8.68 -0.13 -16.38
N ARG A 70 10.00 -0.08 -16.63
CA ARG A 70 10.58 0.86 -17.59
C ARG A 70 10.27 0.49 -19.03
N ASN A 71 10.01 -0.79 -19.29
CA ASN A 71 9.63 -1.30 -20.60
C ASN A 71 8.12 -1.54 -20.66
N ALA A 72 7.45 -1.08 -21.71
CA ALA A 72 6.00 -1.20 -21.89
C ALA A 72 5.51 -2.67 -22.03
N THR A 73 6.42 -3.62 -22.22
CA THR A 73 6.13 -5.06 -22.33
C THR A 73 6.27 -5.83 -21.01
N GLU A 74 6.65 -5.16 -19.93
CA GLU A 74 6.85 -5.80 -18.63
C GLU A 74 5.57 -5.74 -17.77
N VAL A 75 5.48 -6.68 -16.83
CA VAL A 75 4.36 -6.80 -15.89
C VAL A 75 4.36 -5.63 -14.92
N VAL A 76 3.20 -5.01 -14.70
CA VAL A 76 3.00 -3.97 -13.68
C VAL A 76 2.71 -4.64 -12.35
N THR A 77 3.28 -4.14 -11.26
CA THR A 77 2.99 -4.66 -9.92
C THR A 77 2.28 -3.57 -9.11
N ALA A 78 1.11 -3.89 -8.56
CA ALA A 78 0.42 -3.04 -7.59
C ALA A 78 0.52 -3.66 -6.20
N THR A 79 0.96 -2.87 -5.23
CA THR A 79 0.87 -3.20 -3.81
C THR A 79 -0.45 -2.66 -3.29
N VAL A 80 -1.34 -3.53 -2.85
CA VAL A 80 -2.69 -3.19 -2.38
C VAL A 80 -2.92 -3.78 -1.00
N ARG A 81 -3.74 -3.09 -0.20
CA ARG A 81 -4.27 -3.60 1.07
C ARG A 81 -5.62 -4.23 0.81
N VAL A 82 -5.79 -5.48 1.19
CA VAL A 82 -6.99 -6.27 0.91
C VAL A 82 -7.48 -7.02 2.14
N SER A 83 -8.77 -7.29 2.23
CA SER A 83 -9.34 -8.30 3.12
C SER A 83 -9.13 -9.72 2.57
N GLU A 84 -9.41 -10.75 3.37
CA GLU A 84 -9.42 -12.13 2.88
C GLU A 84 -10.41 -12.35 1.72
N ALA A 85 -11.56 -11.68 1.76
CA ALA A 85 -12.59 -11.78 0.72
C ALA A 85 -12.10 -11.18 -0.61
N GLU A 86 -11.50 -9.99 -0.56
CA GLU A 86 -10.90 -9.31 -1.72
C GLU A 86 -9.72 -10.11 -2.29
N LEU A 87 -8.91 -10.74 -1.43
CA LEU A 87 -7.84 -11.65 -1.86
C LEU A 87 -8.38 -12.88 -2.61
N ALA A 88 -9.47 -13.47 -2.13
CA ALA A 88 -10.14 -14.58 -2.81
C ALA A 88 -10.70 -14.13 -4.17
N GLU A 89 -11.28 -12.92 -4.23
CA GLU A 89 -11.83 -12.34 -5.45
C GLU A 89 -10.74 -12.05 -6.50
N LEU A 90 -9.60 -11.50 -6.10
CA LEU A 90 -8.42 -11.32 -6.98
C LEU A 90 -7.99 -12.64 -7.62
N ARG A 91 -7.90 -13.71 -6.82
CA ARG A 91 -7.57 -15.05 -7.33
C ARG A 91 -8.64 -15.58 -8.27
N ARG A 92 -9.92 -15.35 -7.97
CA ARG A 92 -11.06 -15.74 -8.82
C ARG A 92 -11.04 -15.06 -10.18
N LEU A 93 -10.59 -13.80 -10.24
CA LEU A 93 -10.42 -13.02 -11.46
C LEU A 93 -9.14 -13.38 -12.24
N GLY A 94 -8.37 -14.35 -11.76
CA GLY A 94 -7.20 -14.88 -12.45
C GLY A 94 -5.90 -14.10 -12.18
N PHE A 95 -5.92 -13.16 -11.24
CA PHE A 95 -4.69 -12.55 -10.76
C PHE A 95 -3.88 -13.55 -9.92
N GLN A 96 -2.57 -13.32 -9.84
CA GLN A 96 -1.65 -14.13 -9.04
C GLN A 96 -1.07 -13.30 -7.89
N PRO A 97 -1.90 -12.88 -6.91
CA PRO A 97 -1.45 -12.03 -5.82
C PRO A 97 -0.44 -12.76 -4.93
N ARG A 98 0.67 -12.09 -4.63
CA ARG A 98 1.70 -12.55 -3.69
C ARG A 98 1.51 -11.82 -2.37
N ILE A 99 1.38 -12.59 -1.28
CA ILE A 99 1.24 -12.02 0.06
C ILE A 99 2.60 -11.48 0.54
N ILE A 100 2.64 -10.20 0.90
CA ILE A 100 3.78 -9.55 1.55
C ILE A 100 3.63 -9.68 3.07
N ASP A 101 2.43 -9.37 3.57
CA ASP A 101 2.10 -9.37 4.99
C ASP A 101 0.67 -9.89 5.20
N GLN A 102 0.50 -10.82 6.13
CA GLN A 102 -0.79 -11.43 6.46
C GLN A 102 -1.60 -10.60 7.47
N ASP A 103 -0.95 -9.72 8.23
CA ASP A 103 -1.62 -8.86 9.20
C ASP A 103 -0.82 -7.57 9.37
N ILE A 104 -1.16 -6.58 8.53
CA ILE A 104 -0.48 -5.28 8.52
C ILE A 104 -0.61 -4.59 9.89
N TYR A 105 -1.72 -4.80 10.59
CA TYR A 105 -1.94 -4.17 11.89
C TYR A 105 -1.06 -4.81 12.95
N ALA A 106 -0.94 -6.14 12.99
CA ALA A 106 -0.01 -6.81 13.90
C ALA A 106 1.44 -6.37 13.64
N THR A 107 1.85 -6.30 12.37
CA THR A 107 3.18 -5.79 12.00
C THR A 107 3.38 -4.34 12.42
N TRP A 108 2.38 -3.48 12.21
CA TRP A 108 2.41 -2.09 12.64
C TRP A 108 2.58 -1.96 14.15
N GLU A 109 1.82 -2.73 14.94
CA GLU A 109 1.89 -2.72 16.40
C GLU A 109 3.28 -3.14 16.91
N VAL A 110 3.89 -4.15 16.28
CA VAL A 110 5.26 -4.57 16.57
C VAL A 110 6.25 -3.45 16.25
N LEU A 111 6.14 -2.82 15.08
CA LEU A 111 7.01 -1.71 14.67
C LEU A 111 6.86 -0.50 15.59
N ARG A 112 5.62 -0.17 15.96
CA ARG A 112 5.26 0.89 16.90
C ARG A 112 5.93 0.69 18.24
N ALA A 113 5.83 -0.52 18.80
CA ALA A 113 6.50 -0.89 20.05
C ALA A 113 8.03 -0.83 19.96
N GLN A 114 8.63 -1.28 18.84
CA GLN A 114 10.08 -1.24 18.64
C GLN A 114 10.64 0.18 18.57
N TRP A 115 9.87 1.13 18.02
CA TRP A 115 10.25 2.54 17.95
C TRP A 115 9.85 3.35 19.19
N GLY A 116 9.22 2.73 20.19
CA GLY A 116 8.77 3.41 21.41
C GLY A 116 7.69 4.44 21.15
N LEU A 117 6.92 4.27 20.08
CA LEU A 117 5.77 5.14 19.79
C LEU A 117 4.66 4.82 20.80
N PRO A 118 3.98 5.85 21.36
CA PRO A 118 2.87 5.63 22.26
C PRO A 118 1.77 4.85 21.53
N GLU A 119 1.04 4.02 22.27
CA GLU A 119 -0.18 3.44 21.75
C GLU A 119 -1.08 4.57 21.25
N ALA A 120 -1.77 4.36 20.11
CA ALA A 120 -2.72 5.36 19.62
C ALA A 120 -3.59 5.80 20.81
N GLY A 121 -3.43 7.06 21.21
CA GLY A 121 -4.06 7.58 22.42
C GLY A 121 -5.58 7.38 22.32
N PRO A 122 -6.29 7.37 23.46
CA PRO A 122 -7.74 7.19 23.47
C PRO A 122 -8.35 8.11 22.42
N GLU A 123 -9.09 7.51 21.47
CA GLU A 123 -9.81 8.23 20.41
C GLU A 123 -10.43 9.48 21.04
N ALA A 124 -10.10 10.64 20.47
CA ALA A 124 -10.82 11.85 20.84
C ALA A 124 -12.31 11.51 20.68
N PRO A 125 -13.13 11.67 21.74
CA PRO A 125 -14.51 11.22 21.71
C PRO A 125 -15.15 11.79 20.46
N GLU A 126 -15.76 10.92 19.66
CA GLU A 126 -16.51 11.27 18.47
C GLU A 126 -17.49 12.39 18.86
N GLU A 127 -17.21 13.64 18.45
CA GLU A 127 -18.13 14.74 18.67
C GLU A 127 -19.36 14.47 17.79
N GLU A 128 -20.48 14.20 18.48
CA GLU A 128 -21.85 14.00 17.96
C GLU A 128 -22.34 15.09 17.00
#